data_AF-A0A7C0U156-F1
#
_entry.id   AF-A0A7C0U156-F1
#
_cell.length_a   1.000
_cell.length_b   1.000
_cell.length_c   1.000
_cell.angle_alpha   90.00
_cell.angle_beta   90.00
_cell.angle_gamma   90.00
#
_symmetry.space_group_name_H-M   'P 1'
#
loop_
_entity.id
_entity.type
_entity.pdbx_description
1 polymer ?
#
loop_
_entity_poly.entity_id
_entity_poly.type
_entity_poly.pdbx_seq_one_letter_code
_entity_poly.pdbx_strand_id
1 'polypeptide(L)'
;IAGIEVPVMTLCPCSKLISKYSAHNQRGKVTIKVRFKKFIWLEELIEIAETSASSPLYSLLKRPDEKFVTEFAYENPKFVEDVVREVAKKLLEHSEVTWFSVEAENFESIHAHNVYAFIEKFKT
;
A
#
# COMPACT_ATOMS: atom_id res chain seq x y z
N ILE A 1 -19.42 -4.32 8.50
CA ILE A 1 -18.17 -4.29 7.70
C ILE A 1 -17.80 -2.83 7.60
N ALA A 2 -16.61 -2.44 8.05
CA ALA A 2 -16.08 -1.11 7.77
C ALA A 2 -15.04 -1.24 6.66
N GLY A 3 -14.84 -0.18 5.89
CA GLY A 3 -13.82 -0.15 4.87
C GLY A 3 -13.27 1.25 4.66
N ILE A 4 -12.03 1.30 4.20
CA ILE A 4 -11.31 2.52 3.87
C ILE A 4 -10.56 2.34 2.56
N GLU A 5 -10.36 3.45 1.88
CA GLU A 5 -9.57 3.55 0.67
C GLU A 5 -8.46 4.57 0.91
N VAL A 6 -7.21 4.12 0.78
CA VAL A 6 -6.02 4.91 1.14
C VAL A 6 -5.16 5.08 -0.10
N PRO A 7 -4.94 6.32 -0.57
CA PRO A 7 -4.04 6.57 -1.69
C PRO A 7 -2.59 6.46 -1.21
N VAL A 8 -1.77 5.74 -1.97
CA VAL A 8 -0.36 5.46 -1.63
C VAL A 8 0.55 5.69 -2.84
N MET A 9 1.86 5.69 -2.62
CA MET A 9 2.83 5.62 -3.71
C MET A 9 3.50 4.24 -3.73
N THR A 10 3.61 3.65 -4.92
CA THR A 10 4.35 2.41 -5.16
C THR A 10 5.48 2.66 -6.16
N LEU A 11 6.62 2.03 -5.93
CA LEU A 11 7.78 2.07 -6.82
C LEU A 11 8.12 0.65 -7.23
N CYS A 12 8.29 0.45 -8.54
CA CYS A 12 8.40 -0.87 -9.13
C CYS A 12 9.77 -1.53 -8.87
N PRO A 13 9.83 -2.68 -8.15
CA PRO A 13 11.08 -3.39 -7.93
C PRO A 13 11.73 -3.85 -9.24
N CYS A 14 10.91 -4.25 -10.23
CA CYS A 14 11.41 -4.67 -11.54
C CYS A 14 12.16 -3.54 -12.25
N SER A 15 11.57 -2.34 -12.28
CA SER A 15 12.18 -1.18 -12.92
C SER A 15 13.51 -0.80 -12.27
N LYS A 16 13.57 -0.79 -10.93
CA LYS A 16 14.81 -0.52 -10.17
C LYS A 16 15.90 -1.55 -10.50
N LEU A 17 15.54 -2.83 -10.64
CA LEU A 17 16.50 -3.90 -10.89
C LEU A 17 17.15 -3.83 -12.27
N ILE A 18 16.39 -3.49 -13.30
CA ILE A 18 16.86 -3.53 -14.70
C ILE A 18 17.44 -2.20 -15.19
N SER A 19 17.10 -1.10 -14.54
CA SER A 19 17.50 0.25 -14.97
C SER A 19 18.83 0.65 -14.33
N LYS A 20 19.73 1.25 -15.11
CA LYS A 20 21.00 1.78 -14.58
C LYS A 20 20.79 2.91 -13.57
N TYR A 21 19.73 3.69 -13.76
CA TYR A 21 19.34 4.81 -12.90
C TYR A 21 17.82 4.89 -12.82
N SER A 22 17.32 5.38 -11.68
CA SER A 22 15.88 5.59 -11.44
C SER A 22 15.05 4.30 -11.50
N ALA A 23 13.76 4.44 -11.25
CA ALA A 23 12.74 3.42 -11.36
C ALA A 23 11.39 4.10 -11.55
N HIS A 24 10.49 3.54 -12.35
CA HIS A 24 9.15 4.10 -12.43
C HIS A 24 8.39 3.86 -11.12
N ASN A 25 7.60 4.86 -10.76
CA ASN A 25 6.69 4.87 -9.64
C ASN A 25 5.35 5.45 -10.09
N GLN A 26 4.33 5.24 -9.26
CA GLN A 26 2.97 5.65 -9.56
C GLN A 26 2.16 5.85 -8.29
N ARG A 27 1.01 6.51 -8.46
CA ARG A 27 -0.04 6.45 -7.44
C ARG A 27 -0.66 5.06 -7.46
N GLY A 28 -0.95 4.58 -6.27
CA GLY A 28 -1.75 3.40 -6.05
C GLY A 28 -2.86 3.68 -5.04
N LYS A 29 -3.74 2.70 -4.90
CA LYS A 29 -4.89 2.75 -4.02
C LYS A 29 -5.00 1.44 -3.29
N VAL A 30 -5.02 1.49 -1.96
CA VAL A 30 -5.21 0.32 -1.10
C VAL A 30 -6.61 0.42 -0.49
N THR A 31 -7.46 -0.56 -0.80
CA THR A 31 -8.79 -0.67 -0.20
C THR A 31 -8.75 -1.78 0.84
N ILE A 32 -9.06 -1.44 2.08
CA ILE A 32 -9.13 -2.39 3.19
C ILE A 32 -10.57 -2.45 3.67
N LYS A 33 -11.15 -3.65 3.71
CA LYS A 33 -12.46 -3.92 4.32
C LYS A 33 -12.26 -4.94 5.43
N VAL A 34 -12.84 -4.68 6.60
CA VAL A 34 -12.71 -5.54 7.79
C VAL A 34 -14.06 -5.85 8.45
N ARG A 35 -14.13 -7.04 9.04
CA ARG A 35 -15.08 -7.40 10.09
C ARG A 35 -14.31 -7.51 11.38
N PHE A 36 -14.91 -7.06 12.48
CA PHE A 36 -14.24 -6.98 13.77
C PHE A 36 -15.19 -7.29 14.93
N LYS A 37 -14.62 -7.71 16.07
CA LYS A 37 -15.37 -8.03 17.30
C LYS A 37 -15.58 -6.81 18.19
N LYS A 38 -14.54 -5.97 18.32
CA LYS A 38 -14.57 -4.72 19.08
C LYS A 38 -14.20 -3.54 18.19
N PHE A 39 -14.29 -2.35 18.75
CA PHE A 39 -13.93 -1.12 18.09
C PHE A 39 -12.50 -1.15 17.49
N ILE A 40 -12.35 -0.59 16.30
CA ILE A 40 -11.08 -0.38 15.59
C ILE A 40 -11.09 1.06 15.08
N TRP A 41 -9.99 1.78 15.28
CA TRP A 41 -9.79 3.12 14.70
C TRP A 41 -9.53 3.02 13.19
N LEU A 42 -10.12 3.93 12.40
CA LEU A 42 -9.86 3.94 10.96
C LEU A 42 -8.40 4.30 10.67
N GLU A 43 -7.80 5.13 11.53
CA GLU A 43 -6.41 5.54 11.52
C GLU A 43 -5.46 4.35 11.56
N GLU A 44 -5.78 3.28 12.31
CA GLU A 44 -4.98 2.06 12.33
C GLU A 44 -4.99 1.36 10.96
N LEU A 45 -6.13 1.35 10.27
CA LEU A 45 -6.23 0.81 8.91
C LEU A 45 -5.48 1.67 7.90
N ILE A 46 -5.51 3.00 8.06
CA ILE A 46 -4.74 3.95 7.25
C ILE A 46 -3.25 3.68 7.42
N GLU A 47 -2.78 3.62 8.66
CA GLU A 47 -1.38 3.36 8.98
C GLU A 47 -0.93 2.00 8.43
N ILE A 48 -1.75 0.96 8.54
CA ILE A 48 -1.48 -0.35 7.94
C ILE A 48 -1.30 -0.23 6.43
N ALA A 49 -2.15 0.51 5.72
CA ALA A 49 -2.02 0.71 4.27
C ALA A 49 -0.76 1.50 3.90
N GLU A 50 -0.54 2.64 4.55
CA GLU A 50 0.58 3.56 4.29
C GLU A 50 1.95 2.89 4.54
N THR A 51 2.08 2.17 5.65
CA THR A 51 3.32 1.48 6.03
C THR A 51 3.54 0.17 5.26
N SER A 52 2.61 -0.24 4.40
CA SER A 52 2.73 -1.43 3.54
C SER A 52 3.04 -1.10 2.10
N ALA A 53 2.89 0.17 1.69
CA ALA A 53 3.28 0.68 0.39
C ALA A 53 4.78 1.05 0.33
N SER A 54 5.25 1.56 -0.82
CA SER A 54 6.62 2.08 -0.92
C SER A 54 6.78 3.37 -0.12
N SER A 55 5.75 4.23 -0.14
CA SER A 55 5.68 5.44 0.69
C SER A 55 4.22 5.90 0.86
N PRO A 56 3.88 6.56 1.99
CA PRO A 56 2.66 7.35 2.12
C PRO A 56 2.65 8.56 1.19
N LEU A 57 1.49 9.21 1.09
CA LEU A 57 1.31 10.47 0.39
C LEU A 57 1.17 11.63 1.36
N TYR A 58 1.72 12.79 0.97
CA TYR A 58 1.64 14.02 1.72
C TYR A 58 1.05 15.11 0.83
N SER A 59 0.18 15.94 1.39
CA SER A 59 -0.47 17.04 0.66
C SER A 59 0.50 18.17 0.30
N LEU A 60 1.52 18.39 1.12
CA LEU A 60 2.52 19.43 0.94
C LEU A 60 3.88 18.91 1.41
N LEU A 61 4.87 18.99 0.52
CA LEU A 61 6.26 18.64 0.80
C LEU A 61 7.15 19.85 0.55
N LYS A 62 8.13 20.10 1.42
CA LYS A 62 9.26 20.99 1.13
C LYS A 62 10.35 20.20 0.42
N ARG A 63 11.37 20.90 -0.12
CA ARG A 63 12.47 20.26 -0.85
C ARG A 63 13.18 19.14 -0.05
N PRO A 64 13.48 19.31 1.25
CA PRO A 64 14.09 18.22 2.04
C PRO A 64 13.16 17.01 2.19
N ASP A 65 11.85 17.25 2.31
CA ASP A 65 10.85 16.21 2.48
C ASP A 65 10.64 15.44 1.17
N GLU A 66 10.57 16.14 0.04
CA GLU A 66 10.48 15.54 -1.29
C GLU A 66 11.69 14.65 -1.57
N LYS A 67 12.90 15.11 -1.21
CA LYS A 67 14.12 14.29 -1.27
C LYS A 67 13.94 13.01 -0.45
N PHE A 68 13.51 13.13 0.82
CA PHE A 68 13.31 11.99 1.70
C PHE A 68 12.29 10.99 1.14
N VAL A 69 11.10 11.46 0.75
CA VAL A 69 10.03 10.60 0.21
C VAL A 69 10.49 9.87 -1.06
N THR A 70 11.22 10.57 -1.93
CA THR A 70 11.77 9.97 -3.16
C THR A 70 12.77 8.86 -2.87
N GLU A 71 13.76 9.14 -2.01
CA GLU A 71 14.78 8.16 -1.63
C GLU A 71 14.19 6.99 -0.84
N PHE A 72 13.27 7.27 0.08
CA PHE A 72 12.58 6.26 0.89
C PHE A 72 11.80 5.27 0.02
N ALA A 73 11.01 5.76 -0.94
CA ALA A 73 10.29 4.89 -1.86
C ALA A 73 11.22 4.10 -2.79
N TYR A 74 12.35 4.71 -3.20
CA TYR A 74 13.36 4.04 -4.01
C TYR A 74 14.00 2.88 -3.25
N GLU A 75 14.27 3.03 -1.95
CA GLU A 75 14.82 1.97 -1.10
C GLU A 75 13.80 0.93 -0.62
N ASN A 76 12.51 1.24 -0.72
CA ASN A 76 11.41 0.34 -0.36
C ASN A 76 10.48 0.04 -1.57
N PRO A 77 11.00 -0.53 -2.67
CA PRO A 77 10.17 -0.85 -3.82
C PRO A 77 9.23 -2.01 -3.49
N LYS A 78 7.98 -1.94 -3.97
CA LYS A 78 6.95 -2.97 -3.72
C LYS A 78 6.13 -3.22 -4.98
N PHE A 79 5.95 -4.48 -5.36
CA PHE A 79 4.90 -4.84 -6.33
C PHE A 79 3.51 -4.69 -5.68
N VAL A 80 2.47 -4.64 -6.52
CA VAL A 80 1.09 -4.55 -6.01
C VAL A 80 0.73 -5.77 -5.15
N GLU A 81 1.27 -6.94 -5.48
CA GLU A 81 1.10 -8.19 -4.73
C GLU A 81 1.80 -8.12 -3.36
N ASP A 82 2.94 -7.43 -3.28
CA ASP A 82 3.65 -7.27 -2.01
C ASP A 82 2.87 -6.37 -1.06
N VAL A 83 2.25 -5.30 -1.58
CA VAL A 83 1.39 -4.41 -0.78
C VAL A 83 0.24 -5.19 -0.15
N VAL A 84 -0.52 -5.97 -0.94
CA VAL A 84 -1.65 -6.75 -0.37
C VAL A 84 -1.17 -7.82 0.61
N ARG A 85 0.00 -8.44 0.40
CA ARG A 85 0.58 -9.42 1.31
C ARG A 85 0.97 -8.80 2.65
N GLU A 86 1.63 -7.64 2.63
CA GLU A 86 2.04 -6.91 3.84
C GLU A 86 0.82 -6.43 4.64
N VAL A 87 -0.18 -5.86 3.98
CA VAL A 87 -1.44 -5.47 4.61
C VAL A 87 -2.15 -6.69 5.21
N ALA A 88 -2.27 -7.78 4.44
CA ALA A 88 -2.90 -9.00 4.92
C ALA A 88 -2.17 -9.60 6.13
N LYS A 89 -0.83 -9.52 6.17
CA LYS A 89 -0.03 -9.97 7.31
C LYS A 89 -0.35 -9.16 8.58
N LYS A 90 -0.32 -7.83 8.49
CA LYS A 90 -0.68 -6.94 9.62
C LYS A 90 -2.12 -7.16 10.08
N LEU A 91 -3.03 -7.29 9.12
CA LEU A 91 -4.43 -7.59 9.43
C LEU A 91 -4.59 -8.96 10.05
N LEU A 92 -3.79 -9.98 9.72
CA LEU A 92 -3.78 -11.29 10.37
C LEU A 92 -3.30 -11.23 11.82
N GLU A 93 -2.36 -10.35 12.13
CA GLU A 93 -1.84 -10.14 13.49
C GLU A 93 -2.79 -9.30 14.37
N HIS A 94 -3.69 -8.52 13.77
CA HIS A 94 -4.63 -7.67 14.50
C HIS A 94 -5.73 -8.47 15.26
N SER A 95 -5.75 -8.44 16.59
CA SER A 95 -6.63 -9.29 17.44
C SER A 95 -8.12 -9.12 17.16
N GLU A 96 -8.56 -7.89 16.89
CA GLU A 96 -9.99 -7.59 16.74
C GLU A 96 -10.56 -7.95 15.37
N VAL A 97 -9.70 -8.12 14.35
CA VAL A 97 -10.12 -8.43 12.97
C VAL A 97 -10.47 -9.91 12.86
N THR A 98 -11.69 -10.21 12.39
CA THR A 98 -12.18 -11.59 12.18
C THR A 98 -12.21 -12.00 10.72
N TRP A 99 -12.26 -11.03 9.83
CA TRP A 99 -12.19 -11.22 8.39
C TRP A 99 -11.69 -9.93 7.77
N PHE A 100 -10.99 -10.05 6.66
CA PHE A 100 -10.60 -8.91 5.87
C PHE A 100 -10.64 -9.21 4.37
N SER A 101 -10.74 -8.13 3.61
CA SER A 101 -10.60 -8.07 2.17
C SER A 101 -9.70 -6.88 1.85
N VAL A 102 -8.64 -7.13 1.11
CA VAL A 102 -7.58 -6.16 0.78
C VAL A 102 -7.39 -6.15 -0.71
N GLU A 103 -7.53 -4.98 -1.31
CA GLU A 103 -7.33 -4.72 -2.72
C GLU A 103 -6.21 -3.69 -2.84
N ALA A 104 -5.29 -3.88 -3.79
CA ALA A 104 -4.36 -2.83 -4.19
C ALA A 104 -4.41 -2.65 -5.70
N GLU A 105 -4.48 -1.40 -6.14
CA GLU A 105 -4.54 -1.02 -7.54
C GLU A 105 -3.48 0.05 -7.82
N ASN A 106 -2.60 -0.20 -8.77
CA ASN A 106 -1.60 0.75 -9.24
C ASN A 106 -2.06 1.38 -10.56
N PHE A 107 -2.05 2.71 -10.62
CA PHE A 107 -2.30 3.46 -11.85
C PHE A 107 -0.98 3.62 -12.61
N GLU A 108 -0.61 2.60 -13.39
CA GLU A 108 0.71 2.48 -13.99
C GLU A 108 1.13 3.74 -14.77
N SER A 109 2.34 4.22 -14.49
CA SER A 109 2.87 5.44 -15.11
C SER A 109 3.34 5.25 -16.56
N ILE A 110 3.60 4.00 -16.97
CA ILE A 110 4.16 3.64 -18.28
C ILE A 110 3.23 2.74 -19.11
N HIS A 111 2.04 2.42 -18.60
CA HIS A 111 1.05 1.58 -19.26
C HIS A 111 -0.34 2.23 -19.25
N ALA A 112 -1.16 1.91 -20.26
CA ALA A 112 -2.53 2.42 -20.37
C ALA A 112 -3.56 1.52 -19.64
N HIS A 113 -3.13 0.77 -18.63
CA HIS A 113 -3.97 -0.08 -17.81
C HIS A 113 -3.44 -0.11 -16.38
N ASN A 114 -4.30 -0.46 -15.43
CA ASN A 114 -3.94 -0.60 -14.03
C ASN A 114 -3.48 -2.04 -13.75
N VAL A 115 -2.64 -2.18 -12.73
CA VAL A 115 -2.26 -3.50 -12.18
C VAL A 115 -2.94 -3.66 -10.83
N TYR A 116 -3.53 -4.82 -10.60
CA TYR A 116 -4.41 -5.07 -9.45
C TYR A 116 -4.07 -6.38 -8.76
N ALA A 117 -4.11 -6.37 -7.43
CA ALA A 117 -4.01 -7.57 -6.61
C ALA A 117 -5.06 -7.57 -5.48
N PHE A 118 -5.44 -8.77 -5.04
CA PHE A 118 -6.50 -8.99 -4.08
C PHE A 118 -6.21 -10.16 -3.14
N ILE A 119 -6.53 -9.97 -1.85
CA ILE A 119 -6.55 -11.04 -0.85
C ILE A 119 -7.81 -10.89 0.01
N GLU A 120 -8.53 -11.98 0.21
CA GLU A 120 -9.63 -12.09 1.16
C GLU A 120 -9.41 -13.29 2.08
N LYS A 121 -9.67 -13.12 3.39
CA LYS A 121 -9.51 -14.21 4.36
C LYS A 121 -10.40 -14.04 5.58
N PHE A 122 -11.00 -15.15 6.01
CA PHE A 122 -11.57 -15.31 7.35
C PHE A 122 -10.48 -15.77 8.31
N LYS A 123 -10.38 -15.13 9.48
CA LYS A 123 -9.57 -15.63 10.59
C LYS A 123 -10.40 -16.63 11.37
N THR A 124 -9.92 -17.87 11.41
CA THR A 124 -10.49 -18.92 12.26
C THR A 124 -10.15 -18.63 13.71
#